data_AF-A0A7C4CLJ0-F1
#
_entry.id   AF-A0A7C4CLJ0-F1
#
_cell.length_a   1.000
_cell.length_b   1.000
_cell.length_c   1.000
_cell.angle_alpha   90.00
_cell.angle_beta   90.00
_cell.angle_gamma   90.00
#
_symmetry.space_group_name_H-M   'P 1'
#
loop_
_entity.id
_entity.type
_entity.pdbx_description
1 polymer ?
#
loop_
_entity_poly.entity_id
_entity_poly.type
_entity_poly.pdbx_seq_one_letter_code
_entity_poly.pdbx_strand_id
1 'polypeptide(L)' 'MGKRKVYSEREISETLVLPSEGQLFGRVEGLLGSNWAVVLCSDGKVRQCRLRGKLRRKIWIKLNDIVLVEP' A
#
# COMPACT_ATOMS: atom_id res chain seq x y z
N MET A 1 -7.82 -20.02 -1.46
CA MET A 1 -6.48 -19.41 -1.27
C MET A 1 -6.21 -18.51 -2.48
N GLY A 2 -6.44 -17.20 -2.36
CA GLY A 2 -6.43 -16.28 -3.50
C GLY A 2 -5.05 -16.22 -4.15
N LYS A 3 -4.96 -16.61 -5.42
CA LYS A 3 -3.71 -16.53 -6.19
C LYS A 3 -3.30 -15.07 -6.30
N ARG A 4 -2.03 -14.76 -6.05
CA ARG A 4 -1.45 -13.43 -6.32
C ARG A 4 -1.69 -13.15 -7.80
N LYS A 5 -2.42 -12.08 -8.12
CA LYS A 5 -2.65 -11.69 -9.51
C LYS A 5 -1.29 -11.32 -10.10
N VAL A 6 -0.81 -12.12 -11.05
CA VAL A 6 0.43 -11.86 -11.77
C VAL A 6 0.04 -10.93 -12.91
N TYR A 7 0.53 -9.70 -12.85
CA TYR A 7 0.32 -8.70 -13.91
C TYR A 7 1.40 -8.87 -14.98
N SER A 8 1.01 -8.72 -16.24
CA SER A 8 1.95 -8.61 -17.36
C SER A 8 2.68 -7.25 -17.32
N GLU A 9 3.86 -7.12 -17.94
CA GLU A 9 4.63 -5.86 -17.96
C GLU A 9 3.81 -4.66 -18.46
N ARG A 10 2.91 -4.88 -19.43
CA ARG A 10 2.01 -3.84 -19.95
C ARG A 10 1.01 -3.36 -18.91
N GLU A 11 0.37 -4.29 -18.19
CA GLU A 11 -0.58 -3.95 -17.13
C GLU A 11 0.09 -3.26 -15.94
N ILE A 12 1.34 -3.61 -15.63
CA ILE A 12 2.12 -2.93 -14.59
C ILE A 12 2.36 -1.48 -15.00
N SER A 13 2.79 -1.23 -16.25
CA SER A 13 3.05 0.12 -16.74
C SER A 13 1.80 1.02 -16.74
N GLU A 14 0.62 0.45 -17.04
CA GLU A 14 -0.65 1.20 -17.07
C GLU A 14 -1.24 1.45 -15.67
N THR A 15 -0.95 0.57 -14.69
CA THR A 15 -1.51 0.67 -13.34
C THR A 15 -0.59 1.31 -12.31
N LEU A 16 0.66 1.61 -12.70
CA LEU A 16 1.64 2.23 -11.81
C LEU A 16 1.23 3.67 -11.50
N VAL A 17 1.00 3.95 -10.22
CA VAL A 17 0.66 5.29 -9.74
C VAL A 17 1.92 5.91 -9.17
N LEU A 18 2.35 7.02 -9.77
CA LEU A 18 3.41 7.86 -9.22
C LEU A 18 2.85 8.69 -8.05
N PRO A 19 3.67 8.98 -7.02
CA PRO A 19 3.25 9.82 -5.91
C PRO A 19 2.99 11.25 -6.41
N SER A 20 1.85 11.80 -6.02
CA SER A 20 1.55 13.23 -6.19
C SER A 20 2.22 14.07 -5.09
N GLU A 21 2.20 15.40 -5.24
CA GLU A 21 2.68 16.32 -4.19
C GLU A 21 1.95 16.02 -2.86
N GLY A 22 2.73 15.73 -1.81
CA GLY A 22 2.22 15.37 -0.48
C GLY A 22 2.04 13.86 -0.25
N GLN A 23 2.25 13.00 -1.24
CA GLN A 23 2.26 11.55 -1.05
C GLN A 23 3.67 11.02 -0.80
N LEU A 24 3.78 10.03 0.08
CA LEU A 24 5.02 9.36 0.43
C LEU A 24 4.92 7.87 0.16
N PHE A 25 6.02 7.26 -0.28
CA PHE A 25 6.12 5.80 -0.26
C PHE A 25 6.28 5.30 1.17
N GLY A 26 5.74 4.12 1.44
CA GLY A 26 5.96 3.43 2.69
C GLY A 26 5.89 1.92 2.54
N ARG A 27 6.55 1.21 3.45
CA ARG A 27 6.55 -0.25 3.56
C ARG A 27 5.67 -0.68 4.71
N VAL A 28 4.81 -1.66 4.49
CA VAL A 28 3.94 -2.21 5.54
C VAL A 28 4.77 -3.06 6.51
N GLU A 29 4.89 -2.60 7.75
CA GLU A 29 5.57 -3.29 8.86
C GLU A 29 4.62 -4.18 9.66
N GLY A 30 3.33 -3.83 9.71
CA GLY A 30 2.35 -4.59 10.50
C GLY A 30 0.91 -4.29 10.13
N LEU A 31 0.02 -5.26 10.36
CA LEU A 31 -1.42 -5.11 10.21
C LEU A 31 -2.05 -5.16 11.61
N LEU A 32 -2.63 -4.05 12.05
CA LEU A 32 -3.22 -3.92 13.40
C LEU A 32 -4.67 -4.43 13.45
N GLY A 33 -5.29 -4.69 12.30
CA GLY A 33 -6.71 -5.00 12.20
C GLY A 33 -7.57 -3.73 12.11
N SER A 34 -8.89 -3.89 11.95
CA SER A 34 -9.84 -2.77 11.81
C SER A 34 -9.47 -1.72 10.74
N ASN A 35 -8.80 -2.15 9.66
CA ASN A 35 -8.27 -1.31 8.57
C ASN A 35 -7.09 -0.40 8.95
N TRP A 36 -6.45 -0.65 10.08
CA TRP A 36 -5.22 0.01 10.48
C TRP A 36 -4.01 -0.84 10.10
N ALA A 37 -2.99 -0.18 9.56
CA ALA A 37 -1.69 -0.76 9.27
C ALA A 37 -0.59 0.15 9.82
N VAL A 38 0.50 -0.46 10.27
CA VAL A 38 1.73 0.24 10.60
C VAL A 38 2.60 0.26 9.35
N VAL A 39 2.99 1.47 8.94
CA VAL A 39 3.77 1.69 7.73
C VAL A 39 5.01 2.49 8.08
N LEU A 40 6.17 1.99 7.65
CA LEU A 40 7.42 2.75 7.66
C LEU A 40 7.47 3.61 6.40
N CYS A 41 7.34 4.92 6.55
CA CYS A 41 7.37 5.86 5.46
C CYS A 41 8.81 6.15 5.01
N SER A 42 8.96 6.65 3.78
CA SER A 42 10.26 7.01 3.19
C SER A 42 10.99 8.16 3.91
N ASP A 43 10.29 8.87 4.80
CA ASP A 43 10.89 9.89 5.68
C ASP A 43 11.49 9.29 6.97
N GLY A 44 11.48 7.95 7.09
CA GLY A 44 12.01 7.22 8.23
C GLY A 44 11.07 7.14 9.43
N LYS A 45 9.85 7.72 9.34
CA LYS A 45 8.88 7.68 10.43
C LYS A 45 7.92 6.52 10.28
N VAL A 46 7.60 5.88 11.40
CA VAL A 46 6.56 4.86 11.48
C VAL A 46 5.22 5.53 11.77
N ARG A 47 4.24 5.29 10.90
CA ARG A 47 2.88 5.86 11.03
C ARG A 47 1.84 4.76 11.10
N GLN A 48 0.77 5.05 11.83
CA GLN A 48 -0.46 4.27 11.74
C GLN A 48 -1.31 4.83 10.61
N CYS A 49 -1.43 4.06 9.54
CA CYS A 49 -2.17 4.43 8.34
C CYS A 49 -3.52 3.73 8.31
N ARG A 50 -4.56 4.45 7.86
CA ARG A 50 -5.89 3.90 7.63
C ARG A 50 -6.05 3.51 6.17
N LEU A 51 -6.45 2.26 5.92
CA LEU A 51 -6.71 1.75 4.58
C LEU A 51 -8.00 2.34 4.01
N ARG A 52 -7.92 2.95 2.82
CA ARG A 52 -9.10 3.44 2.10
C ARG A 52 -10.07 2.27 1.83
N GLY A 53 -11.34 2.42 2.16
CA GLY A 53 -12.34 1.35 2.02
C GLY A 53 -12.48 0.80 0.58
N LYS A 54 -12.22 1.63 -0.44
CA LYS A 54 -12.17 1.21 -1.85
C LYS A 54 -11.06 0.19 -2.13
N LEU A 55 -9.90 0.31 -1.48
CA LEU A 55 -8.75 -0.59 -1.66
C LEU A 55 -8.98 -1.95 -1.01
N ARG A 56 -9.62 -1.98 0.17
CA ARG A 56 -9.92 -3.22 0.92
C ARG A 56 -10.64 -4.28 0.07
N ARG A 57 -11.56 -3.85 -0.80
CA ARG A 57 -12.34 -4.77 -1.64
C ARG A 57 -11.57 -5.30 -2.85
N LYS A 58 -10.52 -4.59 -3.25
CA LYS A 58 -9.79 -4.85 -4.51
C LYS A 58 -8.45 -5.55 -4.28
N ILE A 59 -7.75 -5.22 -3.19
CA ILE A 59 -6.35 -5.59 -2.98
C ILE A 59 -6.21 -6.19 -1.59
N TRP A 60 -5.49 -7.31 -1.52
CA TRP A 60 -5.07 -7.92 -0.26
C TRP A 60 -3.65 -7.45 0.05
N ILE A 61 -3.47 -6.80 1.20
CA ILE A 61 -2.18 -6.26 1.63
C ILE A 61 -1.49 -7.28 2.53
N LYS A 62 -0.18 -7.43 2.34
CA LYS A 62 0.70 -8.28 3.14
C LYS A 62 1.83 -7.45 3.75
N LEU A 63 2.54 -8.06 4.69
CA LEU A 63 3.79 -7.53 5.22
C LEU A 63 4.79 -7.29 4.08
N ASN A 64 5.54 -6.20 4.17
CA ASN A 64 6.54 -5.76 3.21
C ASN A 64 6.01 -5.27 1.85
N ASP A 65 4.69 -5.14 1.67
CA ASP A 65 4.15 -4.46 0.49
C ASP A 65 4.49 -2.97 0.53
N ILE A 66 4.75 -2.39 -0.65
CA ILE A 66 4.96 -0.95 -0.83
C ILE A 66 3.61 -0.29 -1.07
N VAL A 67 3.32 0.76 -0.31
CA VAL A 67 2.07 1.52 -0.36
C VAL A 67 2.36 3.01 -0.50
N LEU A 68 1.41 3.74 -1.08
CA LEU A 68 1.39 5.19 -1.05
C LEU A 68 0.62 5.66 0.19
N VAL A 69 1.22 6.61 0.91
CA VAL A 69 0.71 7.19 2.15
C VAL A 69 0.53 8.70 1.95
N GLU A 70 -0.62 9.21 2.35
CA GLU A 70 -0.87 10.64 2.54
C GLU A 70 -0.77 10.92 4.05
N PRO A 71 0.06 11.88 4.49
CA PRO A 71 0.18 12.29 5.89
C PRO A 71 -1.05 13.05 6.41
#